data_AF-A0A7V4UBL4-F1
#
_entry.id   AF-A0A7V4UBL4-F1
#
_cell.length_a   1.000
_cell.length_b   1.000
_cell.length_c   1.000
_cell.angle_alpha   90.00
_cell.angle_beta   90.00
_cell.angle_gamma   90.00
#
_symmetry.space_group_name_H-M   'P 1'
#
loop_
_entity.id
_entity.type
_entity.pdbx_description
1 polymer ?
#
loop_
_entity_poly.entity_id
_entity_poly.type
_entity_poly.pdbx_seq_one_letter_code
_entity_poly.pdbx_strand_id
1 'polypeptide(L)'
;MHAIEPDPAIGTAEPSGNTYYQLYFSGGGSQRPGTANARRATLKNLPPRVVAQVVAQLYVPIGMGGGDDEPYLIFQDAAEFRAAADAVPLVDGGGAGFGKAMAMLADLLKSGSTPPREKVSECQAAFAETAAGAATSQRERWAAAMLAGRLASDQLYDYAGANAFFDQASELSSPGSVERLSSRWARAENLEMSGDRNAARQEYEKIASEYAGHSRSQAVQRAKAAGAGARR
;
A
#
# COMPACT_ATOMS: atom_id res chain seq x y z
N MET A 1 4.57 33.74 40.48
CA MET A 1 3.50 33.16 39.66
C MET A 1 3.57 33.81 38.29
N HIS A 2 4.21 33.17 37.32
CA HIS A 2 4.20 33.65 35.94
C HIS A 2 3.05 32.98 35.20
N ALA A 3 2.10 33.80 34.75
CA ALA A 3 1.07 33.39 33.81
C ALA A 3 1.75 33.06 32.47
N ILE A 4 1.53 31.84 31.98
CA ILE A 4 1.87 31.45 30.62
C ILE A 4 0.67 31.88 29.77
N GLU A 5 0.87 32.87 28.90
CA GLU A 5 -0.09 33.22 27.87
C GLU A 5 -0.26 32.03 26.90
N PRO A 6 -1.49 31.69 26.49
CA PRO A 6 -1.71 30.67 25.48
C PRO A 6 -1.23 31.16 24.11
N ASP A 7 -0.28 30.43 23.53
CA ASP A 7 0.24 30.63 22.17
C ASP A 7 -0.94 30.57 21.16
N PRO A 8 -1.18 31.63 20.37
CA PRO A 8 -2.37 31.71 19.53
C PRO A 8 -2.24 30.78 18.33
N ALA A 9 -3.16 29.82 18.26
CA ALA A 9 -3.61 29.13 17.05
C ALA A 9 -2.50 28.63 16.11
N ILE A 10 -2.15 27.33 16.25
CA ILE A 10 -1.72 26.53 15.11
C ILE A 10 -2.91 26.51 14.13
N GLY A 11 -2.96 27.51 13.25
CA GLY A 11 -3.95 27.62 12.21
C GLY A 11 -3.93 26.34 11.38
N THR A 12 -5.03 25.60 11.40
CA THR A 12 -5.35 24.53 10.45
C THR A 12 -5.67 25.14 9.08
N ALA A 13 -4.78 25.99 8.56
CA ALA A 13 -4.82 26.41 7.18
C ALA A 13 -4.31 25.23 6.35
N GLU A 14 -5.20 24.54 5.65
CA GLU A 14 -4.77 23.67 4.56
C GLU A 14 -3.86 24.48 3.63
N PRO A 15 -2.64 24.01 3.34
CA PRO A 15 -1.77 24.73 2.42
C PRO A 15 -2.49 24.85 1.07
N SER A 16 -2.75 26.08 0.64
CA SER A 16 -3.25 26.40 -0.69
C SER A 16 -2.14 26.13 -1.71
N GLY A 17 -2.12 24.89 -2.20
CA GLY A 17 -1.20 24.32 -3.19
C GLY A 17 -1.41 22.80 -3.26
N ASN A 18 -0.96 22.14 -4.34
CA ASN A 18 -0.92 20.67 -4.35
C ASN A 18 0.02 20.20 -3.24
N THR A 19 -0.55 19.83 -2.08
CA THR A 19 0.22 19.34 -0.94
C THR A 19 0.64 17.90 -1.23
N TYR A 20 1.94 17.66 -1.22
CA TYR A 20 2.51 16.33 -1.38
C TYR A 20 3.11 15.86 -0.06
N TYR A 21 2.91 14.58 0.25
CA TYR A 21 3.47 13.90 1.42
C TYR A 21 4.55 12.92 0.98
N GLN A 22 5.68 12.90 1.67
CA GLN A 22 6.83 12.05 1.34
C GLN A 22 7.14 11.09 2.47
N LEU A 23 7.24 9.80 2.16
CA LEU A 23 7.67 8.76 3.08
C LEU A 23 9.03 8.23 2.63
N TYR A 24 10.08 8.54 3.38
CA TYR A 24 11.45 8.10 3.12
C TYR A 24 11.77 6.84 3.91
N PHE A 25 12.60 5.97 3.34
CA PHE A 25 13.05 4.72 3.96
C PHE A 25 14.58 4.73 4.04
N SER A 26 15.18 4.36 5.17
CA SER A 26 16.64 4.29 5.30
C SER A 26 17.11 3.17 6.23
N GLY A 27 18.28 2.58 5.95
CA GLY A 27 18.85 1.42 6.67
C GLY A 27 19.64 1.74 7.94
N GLY A 28 19.50 2.95 8.50
CA GLY A 28 20.26 3.44 9.65
C GLY A 28 21.23 4.58 9.28
N GLY A 29 21.32 5.58 10.15
CA GLY A 29 22.10 6.81 9.93
C GLY A 29 21.26 8.07 10.08
N SER A 30 21.75 9.00 10.89
CA SER A 30 21.24 10.36 11.18
C SER A 30 19.76 10.61 10.87
N GLN A 31 18.92 10.53 11.91
CA GLN A 31 17.52 10.97 11.84
C GLN A 31 17.48 12.47 11.56
N ARG A 32 17.17 12.85 10.32
CA ARG A 32 16.56 14.16 10.09
C ARG A 32 15.12 14.10 10.61
N PRO A 33 14.68 15.05 11.44
CA PRO A 33 13.30 15.07 11.91
C PRO A 33 12.35 15.14 10.70
N GLY A 34 11.24 14.41 10.79
CA GLY A 34 10.16 14.54 9.82
C GLY A 34 9.52 15.92 9.88
N THR A 35 8.83 16.31 8.82
CA THR A 35 7.95 17.48 8.80
C THR A 35 6.50 17.02 8.77
N ALA A 36 5.54 17.94 8.83
CA ALA A 36 4.12 17.61 8.66
C ALA A 36 3.85 16.85 7.34
N ASN A 37 4.67 17.11 6.32
CA ASN A 37 4.54 16.56 4.97
C ASN A 37 5.64 15.55 4.62
N ALA A 38 6.53 15.20 5.55
CA ALA A 38 7.60 14.24 5.31
C ALA A 38 7.86 13.37 6.53
N ARG A 39 7.78 12.04 6.38
CA ARG A 39 8.15 11.07 7.41
C ARG A 39 9.35 10.27 6.95
N ARG A 40 10.19 9.88 7.91
CA ARG A 40 11.39 9.05 7.69
C ARG A 40 11.25 7.79 8.53
N ALA A 41 11.27 6.64 7.87
CA ALA A 41 11.25 5.34 8.52
C ALA A 41 12.66 4.73 8.49
N THR A 42 13.20 4.48 9.68
CA THR A 42 14.47 3.77 9.84
C THR A 42 14.18 2.27 9.97
N LEU A 43 14.73 1.50 9.05
CA LEU A 43 14.51 0.07 8.91
C LEU A 43 15.59 -0.73 9.62
N LYS A 44 15.22 -1.91 10.10
CA LYS A 44 16.07 -2.77 10.92
C LYS A 44 16.33 -4.13 10.30
N ASN A 45 15.39 -4.68 9.53
CA ASN A 45 15.50 -6.07 9.08
C ASN A 45 15.53 -6.21 7.55
N LEU A 46 14.88 -5.31 6.81
CA LEU A 46 14.81 -5.39 5.35
C LEU A 46 15.48 -4.20 4.66
N PRO A 47 16.01 -4.40 3.42
CA PRO A 47 16.57 -3.30 2.63
C PRO A 47 15.53 -2.19 2.33
N PRO A 48 15.92 -0.90 2.34
CA PRO A 48 15.00 0.21 2.08
C PRO A 48 14.19 0.11 0.80
N ARG A 49 14.84 -0.29 -0.30
CA ARG A 49 14.16 -0.47 -1.59
C ARG A 49 13.06 -1.53 -1.53
N VAL A 50 13.29 -2.65 -0.85
CA VAL A 50 12.32 -3.73 -0.70
C VAL A 50 11.10 -3.24 0.08
N VAL A 51 11.33 -2.58 1.21
CA VAL A 51 10.22 -2.06 2.05
C VAL A 51 9.42 -1.00 1.29
N ALA A 52 10.08 -0.08 0.58
CA ALA A 52 9.40 0.93 -0.22
C ALA A 52 8.52 0.32 -1.33
N GLN A 53 9.04 -0.70 -2.02
CA GLN A 53 8.29 -1.44 -3.05
C GLN A 53 7.06 -2.15 -2.48
N VAL A 54 7.21 -2.81 -1.34
CA VAL A 54 6.11 -3.52 -0.70
C VAL A 54 5.05 -2.54 -0.19
N VAL A 55 5.45 -1.43 0.44
CA VAL A 55 4.50 -0.39 0.87
C VAL A 55 3.76 0.22 -0.33
N ALA A 56 4.41 0.37 -1.49
CA ALA A 56 3.76 0.82 -2.72
C ALA A 56 2.84 -0.23 -3.39
N GLN A 57 2.93 -1.49 -3.00
CA GLN A 57 1.96 -2.53 -3.40
C GLN A 57 0.75 -2.57 -2.47
N LEU A 58 0.95 -2.20 -1.19
CA LEU A 58 -0.09 -2.17 -0.16
C LEU A 58 -0.94 -0.89 -0.21
N TYR A 59 -0.33 0.24 -0.57
CA TYR A 59 -0.96 1.57 -0.66
C TYR A 59 -0.66 2.17 -2.03
N VAL A 60 -1.44 3.16 -2.48
CA VAL A 60 -1.37 3.68 -3.86
C VAL A 60 -0.67 5.05 -3.91
N PRO A 61 0.68 5.12 -3.87
CA PRO A 61 1.38 6.38 -4.04
C PRO A 61 1.21 6.92 -5.46
N ILE A 62 1.38 8.23 -5.63
CA ILE A 62 1.43 8.85 -6.96
C ILE A 62 2.77 8.62 -7.65
N GLY A 63 3.80 8.20 -6.89
CA GLY A 63 5.12 7.91 -7.41
C GLY A 63 6.10 7.44 -6.35
N MET A 64 7.19 6.85 -6.82
CA MET A 64 8.36 6.46 -6.04
C MET A 64 9.59 7.14 -6.64
N GLY A 65 10.51 7.58 -5.78
CA GLY A 65 11.80 8.14 -6.19
C GLY A 65 12.92 7.74 -5.24
N GLY A 66 14.12 8.29 -5.47
CA GLY A 66 15.30 8.01 -4.66
C GLY A 66 16.10 6.79 -5.11
N GLY A 67 17.27 6.62 -4.51
CA GLY A 67 18.18 5.48 -4.75
C GLY A 67 17.84 4.27 -3.88
N ASP A 68 18.65 3.22 -3.95
CA ASP A 68 18.41 1.98 -3.21
C ASP A 68 18.56 2.13 -1.68
N ASP A 69 19.42 3.05 -1.25
CA ASP A 69 19.70 3.32 0.17
C ASP A 69 18.73 4.29 0.83
N GLU A 70 18.12 5.18 0.03
CA GLU A 70 17.15 6.18 0.50
C GLU A 70 16.01 6.38 -0.53
N PRO A 71 15.19 5.36 -0.77
CA PRO A 71 14.00 5.50 -1.60
C PRO A 71 12.92 6.28 -0.83
N TYR A 72 11.97 6.84 -1.57
CA TYR A 72 10.81 7.49 -1.00
C TYR A 72 9.55 7.30 -1.84
N LEU A 73 8.39 7.34 -1.17
CA LEU A 73 7.06 7.33 -1.78
C LEU A 73 6.43 8.70 -1.66
N ILE A 74 5.65 9.09 -2.68
CA ILE A 74 4.92 10.36 -2.72
C ILE A 74 3.42 10.08 -2.70
N PHE A 75 2.70 10.76 -1.82
CA PHE A 75 1.24 10.71 -1.71
C PHE A 75 0.64 12.12 -1.84
N GLN A 76 -0.59 12.20 -2.33
CA GLN A 76 -1.39 13.44 -2.31
C GLN A 76 -2.48 13.43 -1.22
N ASP A 77 -2.93 12.23 -0.84
CA ASP A 77 -3.90 12.03 0.24
C ASP A 77 -3.18 11.82 1.58
N ALA A 78 -3.58 12.59 2.59
CA ALA A 78 -2.97 12.55 3.91
C ALA A 78 -3.28 11.25 4.66
N ALA A 79 -4.45 10.64 4.42
CA ALA A 79 -4.83 9.40 5.08
C ALA A 79 -4.04 8.22 4.49
N GLU A 80 -3.86 8.17 3.17
CA GLU A 80 -2.99 7.18 2.53
C GLU A 80 -1.54 7.28 3.02
N PHE A 81 -1.00 8.51 3.10
CA PHE A 81 0.33 8.75 3.64
C PHE A 81 0.51 8.23 5.06
N ARG A 82 -0.45 8.53 5.95
CA ARG A 82 -0.41 8.08 7.35
C ARG A 82 -0.52 6.55 7.43
N ALA A 83 -1.47 5.96 6.71
CA ALA A 83 -1.66 4.52 6.69
C ALA A 83 -0.41 3.79 6.18
N ALA A 84 0.21 4.28 5.11
CA ALA A 84 1.46 3.77 4.57
C ALA A 84 2.62 3.88 5.57
N ALA A 85 2.77 5.03 6.23
CA ALA A 85 3.80 5.23 7.25
C ALA A 85 3.61 4.28 8.45
N ASP A 86 2.37 4.06 8.87
CA ASP A 86 2.04 3.19 9.99
C ASP A 86 2.18 1.70 9.65
N ALA A 87 2.22 1.34 8.36
CA ALA A 87 2.45 -0.02 7.91
C ALA A 87 3.94 -0.38 7.82
N VAL A 88 4.85 0.61 7.82
CA VAL A 88 6.29 0.35 7.66
C VAL A 88 6.84 -0.61 8.72
N PRO A 89 6.53 -0.48 10.03
CA PRO A 89 7.03 -1.43 11.04
C PRO A 89 6.55 -2.87 10.82
N LEU A 90 5.32 -3.03 10.30
CA LEU A 90 4.77 -4.34 9.94
C LEU A 90 5.53 -4.95 8.76
N VAL A 91 5.82 -4.16 7.73
CA VAL A 91 6.56 -4.63 6.56
C VAL A 91 8.00 -4.97 6.91
N ASP A 92 8.66 -4.13 7.71
CA ASP A 92 10.06 -4.33 8.11
C ASP A 92 10.23 -5.45 9.14
N GLY A 93 9.26 -5.71 10.01
CA GLY A 93 9.46 -6.63 11.14
C GLY A 93 8.20 -7.26 11.72
N GLY A 94 7.20 -7.54 10.89
CA GLY A 94 5.97 -8.24 11.31
C GLY A 94 6.22 -9.60 11.96
N GLY A 95 5.16 -10.19 12.50
CA GLY A 95 5.17 -11.45 13.23
C GLY A 95 5.74 -12.61 12.40
N ALA A 96 6.14 -13.70 13.07
CA ALA A 96 6.99 -14.75 12.49
C ALA A 96 6.53 -15.30 11.12
N GLY A 97 5.22 -15.52 10.93
CA GLY A 97 4.68 -15.98 9.64
C GLY A 97 4.83 -14.93 8.53
N PHE A 98 4.42 -13.70 8.82
CA PHE A 98 4.56 -12.57 7.88
C PHE A 98 6.02 -12.25 7.58
N GLY A 99 6.87 -12.21 8.60
CA GLY A 99 8.31 -11.99 8.47
C GLY A 99 9.00 -13.05 7.60
N LYS A 100 8.62 -14.33 7.74
CA LYS A 100 9.11 -15.41 6.87
C LYS A 100 8.72 -15.17 5.41
N ALA A 101 7.45 -14.85 5.14
CA ALA A 101 6.97 -14.58 3.79
C ALA A 101 7.65 -13.33 3.18
N MET A 102 7.88 -12.30 3.98
CA MET A 102 8.61 -11.09 3.59
C MET A 102 10.08 -11.37 3.25
N ALA A 103 10.75 -12.25 4.00
CA ALA A 103 12.11 -12.67 3.67
C ALA A 103 12.16 -13.39 2.30
N MET A 104 11.19 -14.28 2.04
CA MET A 104 11.06 -14.93 0.73
C MET A 104 10.84 -13.92 -0.40
N LEU A 105 9.99 -12.91 -0.17
CA LEU A 105 9.75 -11.85 -1.14
C LEU A 105 11.01 -11.01 -1.39
N ALA A 106 11.76 -10.68 -0.34
CA ALA A 106 13.02 -9.95 -0.47
C ALA A 106 14.03 -10.71 -1.33
N ASP A 107 14.11 -12.05 -1.18
CA ASP A 107 15.00 -12.88 -1.99
C ASP A 107 14.50 -13.07 -3.43
N LEU A 108 13.19 -13.09 -3.65
CA LEU A 108 12.60 -13.04 -4.99
C LEU A 108 12.98 -11.75 -5.72
N LEU A 109 12.86 -10.60 -5.06
CA LEU A 109 13.18 -9.30 -5.66
C LEU A 109 14.68 -9.16 -5.99
N LYS A 110 15.56 -9.82 -5.24
CA LYS A 110 17.01 -9.90 -5.57
C LYS A 110 17.30 -10.78 -6.78
N SER A 111 16.41 -11.73 -7.11
CA SER A 111 16.62 -12.69 -8.22
C SER A 111 16.44 -12.06 -9.61
N GLY A 112 16.12 -10.76 -9.69
CA GLY A 112 15.98 -10.02 -10.94
C GLY A 112 14.57 -10.09 -11.53
N SER A 113 14.45 -9.70 -12.80
CA SER A 113 13.17 -9.39 -13.48
C SER A 113 12.28 -10.60 -13.77
N THR A 114 12.79 -11.83 -13.61
CA THR A 114 12.05 -13.06 -13.96
C THR A 114 12.39 -14.16 -12.97
N PRO A 115 11.88 -14.09 -11.73
CA PRO A 115 12.10 -15.14 -10.75
C PRO A 115 11.48 -16.48 -11.22
N PRO A 116 12.05 -17.64 -10.82
CA PRO A 116 11.46 -18.94 -11.12
C PRO A 116 10.02 -19.04 -10.59
N ARG A 117 9.12 -19.57 -11.43
CA ARG A 117 7.69 -19.67 -11.10
C ARG A 117 7.45 -20.47 -9.81
N GLU A 118 8.22 -21.52 -9.54
CA GLU A 118 8.07 -22.30 -8.30
C GLU A 118 8.33 -21.43 -7.06
N LYS A 119 9.39 -20.61 -7.06
CA LYS A 119 9.71 -19.73 -5.94
C LYS A 119 8.65 -18.64 -5.72
N VAL A 120 8.07 -18.13 -6.81
CA VAL A 120 6.94 -17.19 -6.73
C VAL A 120 5.75 -17.86 -6.06
N SER A 121 5.39 -19.08 -6.48
CA SER A 121 4.29 -19.86 -5.89
C SER A 121 4.54 -20.18 -4.41
N GLU A 122 5.77 -20.54 -4.02
CA GLU A 122 6.12 -20.78 -2.62
C GLU A 122 5.97 -19.52 -1.77
N CYS A 123 6.41 -18.36 -2.27
CA CYS A 123 6.26 -17.08 -1.56
C CYS A 123 4.78 -16.67 -1.45
N GLN A 124 4.02 -16.84 -2.53
CA GLN A 124 2.57 -16.58 -2.53
C GLN A 124 1.85 -17.48 -1.51
N ALA A 125 2.20 -18.77 -1.44
CA ALA A 125 1.64 -19.71 -0.49
C ALA A 125 1.95 -19.30 0.97
N ALA A 126 3.17 -18.86 1.26
CA ALA A 126 3.54 -18.37 2.60
C ALA A 126 2.72 -17.14 3.02
N PHE A 127 2.43 -16.22 2.10
CA PHE A 127 1.51 -15.12 2.36
C PHE A 127 0.07 -15.60 2.52
N ALA A 128 -0.41 -16.54 1.70
CA ALA A 128 -1.75 -17.10 1.81
C ALA A 128 -1.97 -17.79 3.17
N GLU A 129 -0.99 -18.58 3.64
CA GLU A 129 -1.00 -19.18 4.98
C GLU A 129 -1.08 -18.12 6.07
N THR A 130 -0.29 -17.05 5.96
CA THR A 130 -0.30 -15.92 6.90
C THR A 130 -1.66 -15.22 6.92
N ALA A 131 -2.28 -15.02 5.75
CA ALA A 131 -3.61 -14.42 5.62
C ALA A 131 -4.72 -15.27 6.25
N ALA A 132 -4.60 -16.60 6.21
CA ALA A 132 -5.52 -17.53 6.83
C ALA A 132 -5.31 -17.73 8.35
N GLY A 133 -4.11 -17.41 8.87
CA GLY A 133 -3.73 -17.65 10.26
C GLY A 133 -4.57 -16.86 11.27
N ALA A 134 -5.39 -17.56 12.07
CA ALA A 134 -6.26 -16.92 13.08
C ALA A 134 -5.49 -16.24 14.23
N ALA A 135 -4.26 -16.70 14.51
CA ALA A 135 -3.38 -16.09 15.52
C ALA A 135 -2.61 -14.86 15.00
N THR A 136 -2.66 -14.60 13.69
CA THR A 136 -2.03 -13.45 13.04
C THR A 136 -2.91 -12.21 13.20
N SER A 137 -2.31 -11.04 13.42
CA SER A 137 -3.09 -9.81 13.58
C SER A 137 -3.90 -9.49 12.30
N GLN A 138 -5.06 -8.86 12.44
CA GLN A 138 -5.91 -8.53 11.29
C GLN A 138 -5.17 -7.71 10.22
N ARG A 139 -4.29 -6.78 10.64
CA ARG A 139 -3.50 -5.94 9.73
C ARG A 139 -2.47 -6.74 8.95
N GLU A 140 -1.80 -7.70 9.59
CA GLU A 140 -0.86 -8.61 8.90
C GLU A 140 -1.59 -9.55 7.96
N ARG A 141 -2.76 -10.07 8.36
CA ARG A 141 -3.58 -10.90 7.48
C ARG A 141 -4.02 -10.13 6.24
N TRP A 142 -4.42 -8.87 6.41
CA TRP A 142 -4.76 -7.97 5.30
C TRP A 142 -3.57 -7.77 4.37
N ALA A 143 -2.40 -7.39 4.92
CA ALA A 143 -1.20 -7.15 4.12
C ALA A 143 -0.75 -8.43 3.39
N ALA A 144 -0.84 -9.58 4.05
CA ALA A 144 -0.50 -10.87 3.45
C ALA A 144 -1.46 -11.24 2.30
N ALA A 145 -2.77 -11.03 2.48
CA ALA A 145 -3.74 -11.23 1.40
C ALA A 145 -3.45 -10.30 0.21
N MET A 146 -3.18 -9.02 0.46
CA MET A 146 -2.79 -8.08 -0.60
C MET A 146 -1.56 -8.55 -1.39
N LEU A 147 -0.50 -8.98 -0.70
CA LEU A 147 0.74 -9.43 -1.34
C LEU A 147 0.59 -10.78 -2.05
N ALA A 148 -0.18 -11.71 -1.49
CA ALA A 148 -0.54 -12.95 -2.17
C ALA A 148 -1.30 -12.68 -3.48
N GLY A 149 -2.25 -11.73 -3.45
CA GLY A 149 -3.00 -11.31 -4.64
C GLY A 149 -2.11 -10.66 -5.70
N ARG A 150 -1.17 -9.80 -5.30
CA ARG A 150 -0.20 -9.18 -6.22
C ARG A 150 0.72 -10.21 -6.86
N LEU A 151 1.23 -11.18 -6.11
CA LEU A 151 2.04 -12.28 -6.67
C LEU A 151 1.22 -13.15 -7.64
N ALA A 152 -0.03 -13.48 -7.29
CA ALA A 152 -0.92 -14.24 -8.15
C ALA A 152 -1.21 -13.51 -9.48
N SER A 153 -1.53 -12.21 -9.41
CA SER A 153 -1.78 -11.36 -10.59
C SER A 153 -0.52 -11.14 -11.43
N ASP A 154 0.50 -10.53 -10.82
CA ASP A 154 1.58 -9.87 -11.56
C ASP A 154 2.68 -10.84 -11.99
N GLN A 155 2.80 -11.98 -11.30
CA GLN A 155 3.87 -12.96 -11.53
C GLN A 155 3.35 -14.32 -11.97
N LEU A 156 2.18 -14.75 -11.47
CA LEU A 156 1.60 -16.06 -11.82
C LEU A 156 0.53 -15.98 -12.91
N TYR A 157 0.02 -14.79 -13.22
CA TYR A 157 -1.10 -14.54 -14.13
C TYR A 157 -2.39 -15.30 -13.75
N ASP A 158 -2.53 -15.61 -12.46
CA ASP A 158 -3.73 -16.21 -11.88
C ASP A 158 -4.68 -15.11 -11.38
N TYR A 159 -5.36 -14.46 -12.32
CA TYR A 159 -6.25 -13.34 -12.00
C TYR A 159 -7.47 -13.77 -11.16
N ALA A 160 -7.95 -15.00 -11.33
CA ALA A 160 -9.07 -15.52 -10.55
C ALA A 160 -8.65 -15.75 -9.09
N GLY A 161 -7.51 -16.39 -8.87
CA GLY A 161 -6.92 -16.53 -7.54
C GLY A 161 -6.57 -15.19 -6.89
N ALA A 162 -6.05 -14.24 -7.66
CA ALA A 162 -5.75 -12.89 -7.17
C ALA A 162 -7.01 -12.17 -6.64
N ASN A 163 -8.14 -12.27 -7.35
CA ASN A 163 -9.41 -11.69 -6.90
C ASN A 163 -9.87 -12.25 -5.55
N ALA A 164 -9.71 -13.57 -5.32
CA ALA A 164 -10.06 -14.17 -4.04
C ALA A 164 -9.25 -13.56 -2.87
N PHE A 165 -7.97 -13.27 -3.08
CA PHE A 165 -7.15 -12.60 -2.08
C PHE A 165 -7.52 -11.14 -1.87
N PHE A 166 -7.84 -10.39 -2.94
CA PHE A 166 -8.27 -9.00 -2.80
C PHE A 166 -9.65 -8.88 -2.12
N ASP A 167 -10.55 -9.83 -2.38
CA ASP A 167 -11.84 -9.93 -1.68
C ASP A 167 -11.62 -10.23 -0.19
N GLN A 168 -10.76 -11.19 0.15
CA GLN A 168 -10.36 -11.48 1.54
C GLN A 168 -9.75 -10.25 2.23
N ALA A 169 -8.87 -9.50 1.55
CA ALA A 169 -8.29 -8.26 2.10
C ALA A 169 -9.37 -7.19 2.35
N SER A 170 -10.34 -7.05 1.44
CA SER A 170 -11.47 -6.14 1.60
C SER A 170 -12.34 -6.50 2.83
N GLU A 171 -12.53 -7.80 3.10
CA GLU A 171 -13.27 -8.28 4.28
C GLU A 171 -12.51 -8.05 5.60
N LEU A 172 -11.17 -8.13 5.57
CA LEU A 172 -10.31 -7.90 6.73
C LEU A 172 -10.15 -6.42 7.12
N SER A 173 -10.57 -5.50 6.26
CA SER A 173 -10.44 -4.04 6.45
C SER A 173 -11.79 -3.41 6.82
N SER A 174 -11.77 -2.27 7.51
CA SER A 174 -13.00 -1.57 7.89
C SER A 174 -13.66 -0.86 6.69
N PRO A 175 -15.00 -0.77 6.63
CA PRO A 175 -15.69 0.04 5.63
C PRO A 175 -15.16 1.48 5.61
N GLY A 176 -14.86 2.01 4.41
CA GLY A 176 -14.35 3.37 4.24
C GLY A 176 -12.88 3.58 4.61
N SER A 177 -12.14 2.54 5.05
CA SER A 177 -10.72 2.68 5.36
C SER A 177 -9.84 2.72 4.10
N VAL A 178 -8.63 3.25 4.24
CA VAL A 178 -7.62 3.25 3.17
C VAL A 178 -7.24 1.82 2.76
N GLU A 179 -7.16 0.88 3.70
CA GLU A 179 -6.88 -0.52 3.44
C GLU A 179 -7.95 -1.13 2.53
N ARG A 180 -9.24 -0.83 2.78
CA ARG A 180 -10.34 -1.32 1.92
C ARG A 180 -10.33 -0.65 0.55
N LEU A 181 -10.02 0.65 0.49
CA LEU A 181 -9.80 1.35 -0.78
C LEU A 181 -8.69 0.68 -1.59
N SER A 182 -7.55 0.36 -0.95
CA SER A 182 -6.38 -0.24 -1.60
C SER A 182 -6.69 -1.65 -2.12
N SER A 183 -7.42 -2.46 -1.35
CA SER A 183 -7.87 -3.79 -1.79
C SER A 183 -8.83 -3.73 -2.97
N ARG A 184 -9.81 -2.82 -2.95
CA ARG A 184 -10.73 -2.64 -4.08
C ARG A 184 -10.02 -2.10 -5.31
N TRP A 185 -9.08 -1.18 -5.12
CA TRP A 185 -8.24 -0.68 -6.20
C TRP A 185 -7.44 -1.80 -6.87
N ALA A 186 -6.76 -2.64 -6.09
CA ALA A 186 -6.02 -3.80 -6.60
C ALA A 186 -6.91 -4.78 -7.36
N ARG A 187 -8.13 -5.05 -6.86
CA ARG A 187 -9.13 -5.87 -7.54
C ARG A 187 -9.56 -5.27 -8.87
N ALA A 188 -9.81 -3.96 -8.93
CA ALA A 188 -10.21 -3.29 -10.16
C ALA A 188 -9.10 -3.35 -11.23
N GLU A 189 -7.84 -3.13 -10.85
CA GLU A 189 -6.68 -3.30 -11.74
C GLU A 189 -6.57 -4.74 -12.25
N ASN A 190 -6.74 -5.72 -11.37
CA ASN A 190 -6.68 -7.14 -11.72
C ASN A 190 -7.81 -7.57 -12.68
N LEU A 191 -9.02 -7.04 -12.51
CA LEU A 191 -10.13 -7.24 -13.46
C LEU A 191 -9.86 -6.61 -14.82
N GLU A 192 -9.20 -5.44 -14.85
CA GLU A 192 -8.79 -4.80 -16.10
C GLU A 192 -7.73 -5.65 -16.83
N MET A 193 -6.74 -6.16 -16.10
CA MET A 193 -5.69 -7.04 -16.63
C MET A 193 -6.24 -8.38 -17.14
N SER A 194 -7.26 -8.95 -16.49
CA SER A 194 -7.91 -10.18 -16.93
C SER A 194 -8.86 -9.99 -18.13
N GLY A 195 -9.12 -8.75 -18.52
CA GLY A 195 -9.98 -8.39 -19.64
C GLY A 195 -11.47 -8.20 -19.27
N ASP A 196 -11.85 -8.37 -18.00
CA ASP A 196 -13.21 -8.11 -17.52
C ASP A 196 -13.43 -6.61 -17.27
N ARG A 197 -13.44 -5.85 -18.36
CA ARG A 197 -13.58 -4.39 -18.35
C ARG A 197 -14.90 -3.92 -17.73
N ASN A 198 -15.96 -4.73 -17.83
CA ASN A 198 -17.26 -4.39 -17.25
C ASN A 198 -17.23 -4.49 -15.73
N ALA A 199 -16.68 -5.57 -15.18
CA ALA A 199 -16.51 -5.70 -13.74
C ALA A 199 -15.51 -4.68 -13.19
N ALA A 200 -14.39 -4.44 -13.89
CA ALA A 200 -13.42 -3.41 -13.51
C ALA A 200 -14.08 -2.02 -13.41
N ARG A 201 -14.89 -1.66 -14.41
CA ARG A 201 -15.65 -0.41 -14.42
C ARG A 201 -16.60 -0.30 -13.23
N GLN A 202 -17.35 -1.35 -12.93
CA GLN A 202 -18.25 -1.35 -11.77
C GLN A 202 -17.48 -1.13 -10.46
N GLU A 203 -16.29 -1.71 -10.32
CA GLU A 203 -15.44 -1.44 -9.15
C GLU A 203 -14.90 -0.01 -9.12
N TYR A 204 -14.46 0.54 -10.24
CA TYR A 204 -14.04 1.95 -10.30
C TYR A 204 -15.20 2.91 -9.92
N GLU A 205 -16.43 2.65 -10.37
CA GLU A 205 -17.60 3.45 -10.00
C GLU A 205 -17.91 3.36 -8.50
N LYS A 206 -17.77 2.18 -7.89
CA LYS A 206 -17.87 2.02 -6.42
C LYS A 206 -16.77 2.76 -5.69
N ILE A 207 -15.51 2.67 -6.14
CA ILE A 207 -14.37 3.40 -5.53
C ILE A 207 -14.64 4.91 -5.57
N ALA A 208 -15.06 5.44 -6.72
CA ALA A 208 -15.30 6.86 -6.90
C ALA A 208 -16.44 7.41 -6.02
N SER A 209 -17.45 6.59 -5.74
CA SER A 209 -18.62 6.96 -4.94
C SER A 209 -18.40 6.75 -3.44
N GLU A 210 -17.96 5.56 -3.02
CA GLU A 210 -17.78 5.20 -1.61
C GLU A 210 -16.62 5.95 -0.93
N TYR A 211 -15.59 6.34 -1.69
CA TYR A 211 -14.38 7.00 -1.16
C TYR A 211 -14.25 8.45 -1.64
N ALA A 212 -15.37 9.13 -1.91
CA ALA A 212 -15.36 10.52 -2.35
C ALA A 212 -14.65 11.48 -1.38
N GLY A 213 -14.61 11.15 -0.08
CA GLY A 213 -13.85 11.87 0.95
C GLY A 213 -12.32 11.81 0.76
N HIS A 214 -11.80 10.78 0.09
CA HIS A 214 -10.39 10.66 -0.30
C HIS A 214 -10.16 11.26 -1.70
N SER A 215 -10.64 12.48 -1.92
CA SER A 215 -10.62 13.13 -3.24
C SER A 215 -9.22 13.34 -3.82
N ARG A 216 -8.19 13.36 -2.96
CA ARG A 216 -6.78 13.47 -3.34
C ARG A 216 -6.08 12.11 -3.49
N SER A 217 -6.78 11.00 -3.28
CA SER A 217 -6.23 9.67 -3.49
C SER A 217 -6.04 9.38 -4.98
N GLN A 218 -4.89 8.79 -5.32
CA GLN A 218 -4.59 8.41 -6.70
C GLN A 218 -5.57 7.34 -7.20
N ALA A 219 -5.97 6.41 -6.33
CA ALA A 219 -6.97 5.39 -6.65
C ALA A 219 -8.32 6.03 -7.00
N VAL A 220 -8.79 7.00 -6.20
CA VAL A 220 -10.06 7.70 -6.42
C VAL A 220 -10.02 8.56 -7.69
N GLN A 221 -8.92 9.28 -7.93
CA GLN A 221 -8.76 10.10 -9.13
C GLN A 221 -8.76 9.26 -10.41
N ARG A 222 -8.00 8.16 -10.42
CA ARG A 222 -7.95 7.23 -11.58
C ARG A 222 -9.29 6.52 -11.79
N ALA A 223 -9.98 6.11 -10.72
CA ALA A 223 -11.31 5.51 -10.80
C ALA A 223 -12.34 6.47 -11.42
N LYS A 224 -12.33 7.75 -11.02
CA LYS A 224 -13.17 8.80 -11.63
C LYS A 224 -12.87 8.99 -13.11
N ALA A 225 -11.59 9.01 -13.49
CA ALA A 225 -11.18 9.14 -14.89
C ALA A 225 -11.64 7.94 -15.74
N ALA A 226 -11.51 6.72 -15.22
CA ALA A 226 -11.98 5.50 -15.87
C ALA A 226 -13.50 5.51 -16.10
N GLY A 227 -14.28 5.98 -15.11
CA GLY A 227 -15.74 6.14 -15.26
C GLY A 227 -16.17 7.24 -16.23
N ALA A 228 -15.37 8.32 -16.38
CA ALA A 228 -15.66 9.43 -17.29
C ALA A 228 -15.34 9.11 -18.77
N GLY A 229 -14.28 8.33 -19.02
CA GLY A 229 -13.85 7.95 -20.37
C GLY A 229 -14.86 7.08 -21.12
N ALA A 230 -15.72 6.34 -20.42
CA ALA A 230 -16.68 5.41 -21.00
C ALA A 230 -18.06 6.04 -21.34
N ARG A 231 -18.19 7.37 -21.24
CA ARG A 231 -19.39 8.14 -21.66
C ARG A 231 -19.18 8.88 -22.99
N ARG A 232 -18.03 8.67 -23.65
CA ARG A 232 -17.72 9.17 -24.99
C ARG A 232 -17.70 8.00 -25.96
#